data_AF-A0A355E141-F1
#
_entry.id   AF-A0A355E141-F1
#
_cell.length_a   1.000
_cell.length_b   1.000
_cell.length_c   1.000
_cell.angle_alpha   90.00
_cell.angle_beta   90.00
_cell.angle_gamma   90.00
#
_symmetry.space_group_name_H-M   'P 1'
#
loop_
_entity.id
_entity.type
_entity.pdbx_description
1 polymer ?
#
loop_
_entity_poly.entity_id
_entity_poly.type
_entity_poly.pdbx_seq_one_letter_code
_entity_poly.pdbx_strand_id
1 'polypeptide(L)'
;MRGNLRLSGTDRRTAILEAVLPLFAKKGFHGATTKELAESAGVSEALLYRHFPSKELLYEEVQQHCSRVPDLDPVFERLWSTRPG
;
A
#
# COMPACT_ATOMS: atom_id res chain seq x y z
N MET A 1 16.07 17.46 1.25
CA MET A 1 15.01 18.01 0.39
C MET A 1 14.19 16.85 -0.16
N ARG A 2 12.99 16.57 0.36
CA ARG A 2 12.06 15.59 -0.23
C ARG A 2 11.05 16.39 -1.04
N GLY A 3 11.13 16.26 -2.37
CA GLY A 3 10.40 17.10 -3.31
C GLY A 3 8.89 16.87 -3.22
N ASN A 4 8.13 17.96 -3.08
CA ASN A 4 6.70 18.01 -3.34
C ASN A 4 6.47 17.64 -4.81
N LEU A 5 5.99 16.42 -5.07
CA LEU A 5 5.51 16.04 -6.39
C LEU A 5 4.05 16.51 -6.56
N ARG A 6 3.80 17.04 -7.76
CA ARG A 6 2.53 17.65 -8.16
C ARG A 6 1.49 16.55 -8.36
N LEU A 7 0.44 16.56 -7.57
CA LEU A 7 -0.56 15.49 -7.53
C LEU A 7 -1.43 15.44 -8.81
N SER A 8 -0.96 14.74 -9.85
CA SER A 8 -1.82 14.23 -10.94
C SER A 8 -2.64 13.02 -10.44
N GLY A 9 -3.69 12.59 -11.14
CA GLY A 9 -4.54 11.45 -10.71
C GLY A 9 -3.77 10.15 -10.42
N THR A 10 -2.64 9.94 -11.09
CA THR A 10 -1.66 8.87 -10.82
C THR A 10 -0.97 9.03 -9.45
N ASP A 11 -0.69 10.26 -9.08
CA ASP A 11 -0.02 10.66 -7.84
C ASP A 11 -0.88 10.33 -6.62
N ARG A 12 -2.22 10.41 -6.74
CA ARG A 12 -3.12 10.03 -5.63
C ARG A 12 -3.11 8.51 -5.38
N ARG A 13 -3.09 7.70 -6.45
CA ARG A 13 -2.96 6.24 -6.31
C ARG A 13 -1.62 5.87 -5.69
N THR A 14 -0.53 6.49 -6.16
CA THR A 14 0.80 6.32 -5.59
C THR A 14 0.87 6.77 -4.13
N ALA A 15 0.30 7.93 -3.79
CA ALA A 15 0.26 8.43 -2.42
C ALA A 15 -0.49 7.48 -1.48
N ILE A 16 -1.60 6.87 -1.94
CA ILE A 16 -2.28 5.82 -1.17
C ILE A 16 -1.34 4.63 -0.96
N LEU A 17 -0.68 4.14 -2.02
CA LEU A 17 0.25 3.00 -1.94
C LEU A 17 1.39 3.26 -0.96
N GLU A 18 2.05 4.42 -1.05
CA GLU A 18 3.15 4.81 -0.16
C GLU A 18 2.68 4.95 1.29
N ALA A 19 1.47 5.45 1.52
CA ALA A 19 0.90 5.60 2.86
C ALA A 19 0.47 4.27 3.50
N VAL A 20 0.06 3.28 2.70
CA VAL A 20 -0.33 1.95 3.22
C VAL A 20 0.82 0.97 3.34
N LEU A 21 1.90 1.17 2.57
CA LEU A 21 3.11 0.34 2.57
C LEU A 21 3.69 0.11 3.97
N PRO A 22 3.93 1.13 4.83
CA PRO A 22 4.43 0.90 6.18
C PRO A 22 3.43 0.14 7.07
N LEU A 23 2.13 0.28 6.82
CA LEU A 23 1.09 -0.43 7.55
C LEU A 23 1.11 -1.93 7.23
N PHE A 24 1.22 -2.28 5.94
CA PHE A 24 1.39 -3.65 5.49
C PHE A 24 2.72 -4.26 5.96
N ALA A 25 3.81 -3.49 5.95
CA ALA A 25 5.09 -3.94 6.48
C ALA A 25 5.05 -4.20 7.99
N LYS A 26 4.25 -3.44 8.75
CA LYS A 26 4.16 -3.62 10.21
C LYS A 26 3.18 -4.69 10.64
N LYS A 27 2.04 -4.82 9.96
CA LYS A 27 0.92 -5.67 10.37
C LYS A 27 0.67 -6.88 9.45
N GLY A 28 1.32 -6.93 8.30
CA GLY A 28 1.05 -7.92 7.25
C GLY A 28 -0.32 -7.74 6.59
N PHE A 29 -0.65 -8.64 5.66
CA PHE A 29 -1.95 -8.63 4.98
C PHE A 29 -3.12 -8.78 5.95
N HIS A 30 -3.09 -9.77 6.85
CA HIS A 30 -4.22 -10.05 7.74
C HIS A 30 -4.41 -9.00 8.84
N GLY A 31 -3.32 -8.44 9.36
CA GLY A 31 -3.39 -7.47 10.46
C GLY A 31 -3.80 -6.06 10.05
N ALA A 32 -3.68 -5.70 8.76
CA ALA A 32 -4.10 -4.41 8.25
C ALA A 32 -5.59 -4.44 7.82
N THR A 33 -6.43 -3.59 8.39
CA THR A 33 -7.83 -3.44 7.95
C THR A 33 -7.96 -2.36 6.87
N THR A 34 -8.95 -2.47 5.97
CA THR A 34 -9.20 -1.45 4.93
C THR A 34 -9.49 -0.07 5.51
N LYS A 35 -10.12 -0.03 6.69
CA LYS A 35 -10.31 1.18 7.48
C LYS A 35 -8.98 1.83 7.87
N GLU A 36 -8.08 1.09 8.51
CA GLU A 36 -6.77 1.62 8.91
C GLU A 36 -5.92 2.03 7.71
N LEU A 37 -6.05 1.32 6.60
CA LEU A 37 -5.37 1.65 5.34
C LEU A 37 -5.89 2.98 4.78
N ALA A 38 -7.20 3.20 4.79
CA ALA A 38 -7.83 4.45 4.37
C ALA A 38 -7.44 5.61 5.30
N GLU A 39 -7.45 5.38 6.62
CA GLU A 39 -7.00 6.34 7.63
C GLU A 39 -5.52 6.72 7.43
N SER A 40 -4.64 5.73 7.22
CA SER A 40 -3.21 5.95 6.95
C SER A 40 -2.98 6.77 5.68
N ALA A 41 -3.77 6.51 4.64
CA ALA A 41 -3.71 7.24 3.37
C ALA A 41 -4.46 8.59 3.39
N GLY A 42 -5.11 8.97 4.49
CA GLY A 42 -5.87 10.21 4.59
C GLY A 42 -7.05 10.29 3.63
N VAL A 43 -7.63 9.13 3.28
CA VAL A 43 -8.77 9.00 2.36
C VAL A 43 -9.94 8.30 3.06
N SER A 44 -11.15 8.50 2.54
CA SER A 44 -12.31 7.72 2.98
C SER A 44 -12.24 6.29 2.45
N GLU A 45 -12.81 5.32 3.19
CA GLU A 45 -12.89 3.92 2.74
C GLU A 45 -13.56 3.81 1.36
N ALA A 46 -14.65 4.56 1.11
CA ALA A 46 -15.30 4.60 -0.19
C ALA A 46 -14.38 5.08 -1.32
N LEU A 47 -13.48 6.03 -1.05
CA LEU A 47 -12.51 6.52 -2.03
C LEU A 47 -11.39 5.49 -2.25
N LEU A 48 -10.95 4.83 -1.19
CA LEU A 48 -10.00 3.71 -1.26
C LEU A 48 -10.58 2.59 -2.13
N TYR A 49 -11.82 2.16 -1.88
CA TYR A 49 -12.52 1.16 -2.69
C TYR A 49 -12.74 1.58 -4.14
N ARG A 50 -12.89 2.89 -4.41
CA ARG A 50 -13.00 3.39 -5.78
C ARG A 50 -11.70 3.22 -6.58
N HIS A 51 -10.54 3.28 -5.91
CA HIS A 51 -9.23 3.09 -6.54
C HIS A 51 -8.74 1.64 -6.46
N PHE A 52 -9.11 0.92 -5.40
CA PHE A 52 -8.72 -0.43 -5.10
C PHE A 52 -9.93 -1.22 -4.60
N PRO A 53 -10.69 -1.87 -5.50
CA PRO A 53 -11.98 -2.45 -5.16
C PRO A 53 -11.87 -3.63 -4.18
N SER A 54 -10.68 -4.20 -4.02
CA SER A 54 -10.41 -5.27 -3.07
C SER A 54 -9.11 -5.02 -2.32
N LYS A 55 -9.06 -5.50 -1.07
CA LYS A 55 -7.84 -5.52 -0.26
C LYS A 55 -6.73 -6.34 -0.92
N GLU A 56 -7.07 -7.43 -1.61
CA GLU A 56 -6.15 -8.23 -2.42
C GLU A 56 -5.52 -7.42 -3.54
N LEU A 57 -6.33 -6.70 -4.32
CA LEU A 57 -5.84 -5.82 -5.38
C LEU A 57 -4.96 -4.70 -4.84
N LEU A 58 -5.31 -4.08 -3.71
CA LEU A 58 -4.44 -3.10 -3.06
C LEU A 58 -3.09 -3.73 -2.69
N TYR A 59 -3.11 -4.96 -2.17
CA TYR A 59 -1.93 -5.70 -1.76
C TYR A 59 -1.05 -6.09 -2.96
N GLU A 60 -1.63 -6.58 -4.05
CA GLU A 60 -0.93 -6.84 -5.31
C GLU A 60 -0.28 -5.57 -5.88
N GLU A 61 -0.98 -4.45 -5.85
CA GLU A 61 -0.45 -3.18 -6.32
C GLU A 61 0.70 -2.67 -5.45
N VAL A 62 0.64 -2.89 -4.14
CA VAL A 62 1.78 -2.65 -3.25
C VAL A 62 2.98 -3.53 -3.63
N GLN A 63 2.78 -4.82 -3.97
CA GLN A 63 3.89 -5.68 -4.44
C GLN A 63 4.51 -5.16 -5.72
N GLN A 64 3.67 -4.84 -6.72
CA GLN A 64 4.12 -4.36 -8.01
C GLN A 64 4.85 -3.01 -7.87
N HIS A 65 4.42 -2.19 -6.92
CA HIS A 65 5.09 -0.94 -6.60
C HIS A 65 6.45 -1.19 -5.94
N CYS A 66 6.54 -2.15 -5.00
CA CYS A 66 7.79 -2.50 -4.31
C CYS A 66 8.79 -3.20 -5.24
N SER A 67 8.35 -4.12 -6.09
CA SER A 67 9.23 -4.87 -7.00
C SER A 67 9.91 -3.98 -8.04
N ARG A 68 9.35 -2.80 -8.30
CA ARG A 68 9.96 -1.80 -9.18
C ARG A 68 11.03 -0.94 -8.48
N VAL A 69 11.15 -1.04 -7.16
CA VAL A 69 12.14 -0.32 -6.34
C VAL A 69 13.09 -1.35 -5.70
N PRO A 70 14.29 -1.56 -6.25
CA PRO A 70 15.18 -2.65 -5.83
C PRO A 70 15.78 -2.52 -4.42
N ASP A 71 15.44 -1.49 -3.65
CA ASP A 71 16.03 -1.15 -2.34
C ASP A 71 15.08 -1.40 -1.14
N LEU A 72 13.86 -1.89 -1.38
CA LEU A 72 12.91 -2.15 -0.30
C LEU A 72 13.25 -3.44 0.47
N ASP A 73 13.96 -3.22 1.58
CA ASP A 73 14.17 -4.04 2.78
C ASP A 73 13.92 -5.58 2.70
N PRO A 74 14.92 -6.43 3.01
CA PRO A 74 14.78 -7.89 3.05
C PRO A 74 13.80 -8.41 4.12
N VAL A 75 13.32 -7.55 5.02
CA VAL A 75 12.23 -7.86 5.96
C VAL A 75 10.91 -8.10 5.22
N PHE A 76 10.71 -7.46 4.08
CA PHE A 76 9.48 -7.56 3.29
C PHE A 76 9.26 -8.95 2.69
N GLU A 77 10.31 -9.58 2.12
CA GLU A 77 10.25 -10.96 1.61
C GLU A 77 9.80 -11.96 2.68
N ARG A 78 10.21 -11.72 3.92
CA ARG A 78 9.93 -12.59 5.06
C ARG A 78 8.48 -12.49 5.54
N LEU A 79 7.88 -11.31 5.42
CA LEU A 79 6.48 -11.05 5.77
C LEU A 79 5.51 -11.50 4.67
N TRP A 80 5.95 -11.48 3.41
CA TRP A 80 5.12 -11.85 2.26
C TRP A 80 5.13 -13.35 1.93
N SER A 81 6.08 -14.11 2.47
CA SER A 81 6.18 -15.57 2.29
C SER A 81 5.12 -16.36 3.06
N THR A 82 4.43 -15.77 4.03
CA THR A 82 3.21 -16.33 4.62
C THR A 82 2.02 -16.07 3.69
N ARG A 83 1.97 -16.79 2.56
CA ARG A 83 0.72 -16.99 1.82
C ARG A 83 -0.19 -17.87 2.67
N PRO A 84 -1.38 -17.43 3.11
CA PRO A 84 -2.44 -18.38 3.40
C PRO A 84 -2.89 -18.96 2.05
N GLY A 85 -3.06 -20.28 2.02
CA GLY A 85 -3.73 -20.96 0.92
C GLY A 85 -5.21 -20.63 0.83
#